data_AF-C5YRI8-F1
#
_entry.id   AF-C5YRI8-F1
#
_cell.length_a   1.000
_cell.length_b   1.000
_cell.length_c   1.000
_cell.angle_alpha   90.00
_cell.angle_beta   90.00
_cell.angle_gamma   90.00
#
_symmetry.space_group_name_H-M   'P 1'
#
loop_
_entity.id
_entity.type
_entity.pdbx_description
1 polymer ?
#
loop_
_entity_poly.entity_id
_entity_poly.type
_entity_poly.pdbx_seq_one_letter_code
_entity_poly.pdbx_strand_id
1 'polypeptide(L)'
;MMPYGTAAGAEAALGRSMSWAEALWFRYSAAMPELWLTSHIALVYLVMYAVAPLPVMVLQQLAPAYALRHKLQPGVPQPSPVSVYLSYISESKGLTLSVLGPFPLIYSAAFKLFGVRTGLPLPSVWETAMHLVVYSLVEDYLSYWLHRFLHTKWGYEKIHSAHHEKTAPSGFAGSYATGTDLTLYTITLFFGPAIVPSHVTTHWLWFSIRIMEAFDAHCGATCTTREA
;
A
#
# COMPACT_ATOMS: atom_id res chain seq x y z
N MET A 1 -5.68 -13.19 -18.84
CA MET A 1 -7.13 -13.22 -19.13
C MET A 1 -7.71 -14.50 -18.56
N MET A 2 -8.89 -14.46 -17.95
CA MET A 2 -9.54 -15.69 -17.52
C MET A 2 -9.82 -16.57 -18.75
N PRO A 3 -9.42 -17.85 -18.76
CA PRO A 3 -9.52 -18.69 -19.94
C PRO A 3 -10.97 -19.12 -20.24
N TYR A 4 -11.94 -18.75 -19.40
CA TYR A 4 -13.32 -19.23 -19.48
C TYR A 4 -14.26 -18.12 -19.96
N GLY A 5 -14.88 -18.33 -21.12
CA GLY A 5 -15.86 -17.40 -21.70
C GLY A 5 -17.25 -17.45 -21.07
N THR A 6 -17.55 -18.46 -20.25
CA THR A 6 -18.87 -18.67 -19.62
C THR A 6 -18.76 -19.17 -18.19
N ALA A 7 -19.79 -18.95 -17.38
CA ALA A 7 -19.87 -19.44 -16.00
C ALA A 7 -19.82 -20.98 -15.93
N ALA A 8 -20.54 -21.66 -16.82
CA ALA A 8 -20.50 -23.13 -16.89
C ALA A 8 -19.10 -23.67 -17.24
N GLY A 9 -18.38 -22.99 -18.14
CA GLY A 9 -16.99 -23.34 -18.45
C GLY A 9 -16.04 -23.14 -17.27
N ALA A 10 -16.26 -22.08 -16.48
CA ALA A 10 -15.49 -21.84 -15.26
C ALA A 10 -15.75 -22.90 -14.18
N GLU A 11 -17.01 -23.28 -13.95
CA GLU A 11 -17.38 -24.34 -12.99
C GLU A 11 -16.87 -25.72 -13.43
N ALA A 12 -16.95 -26.02 -14.73
CA ALA A 12 -16.40 -27.25 -15.29
C ALA A 12 -14.88 -27.35 -15.05
N ALA A 13 -14.15 -26.24 -15.25
CA ALA A 13 -12.70 -26.19 -15.00
C ALA A 13 -12.33 -26.23 -13.52
N LEU A 14 -13.19 -25.71 -12.64
CA LEU A 14 -13.03 -25.84 -11.19
C LEU A 14 -13.35 -27.25 -10.68
N GLY A 15 -14.10 -28.04 -11.45
CA GLY A 15 -14.62 -29.34 -11.01
C GLY A 15 -15.69 -29.24 -9.90
N ARG A 16 -16.23 -28.04 -9.68
CA ARG A 16 -17.26 -27.72 -8.67
C ARG A 16 -18.00 -26.43 -9.04
N SER A 17 -19.17 -26.23 -8.43
CA SER A 17 -19.86 -24.94 -8.51
C SER A 17 -19.00 -23.82 -7.93
N MET A 18 -19.11 -22.62 -8.51
CA MET A 18 -18.48 -21.42 -7.97
C MET A 18 -19.12 -21.07 -6.62
N SER A 19 -18.30 -20.62 -5.67
CA SER A 19 -18.82 -19.91 -4.51
C SER A 19 -19.41 -18.56 -4.92
N TRP A 20 -20.21 -17.93 -4.05
CA TRP A 20 -20.76 -16.60 -4.32
C TRP A 20 -19.67 -15.56 -4.63
N ALA A 21 -18.54 -15.59 -3.90
CA ALA A 21 -17.43 -14.66 -4.11
C ALA A 21 -16.74 -14.90 -5.45
N GLU A 22 -16.55 -16.16 -5.84
CA GLU A 22 -16.00 -16.52 -7.16
C GLU A 22 -16.93 -16.13 -8.29
N ALA A 23 -18.24 -16.31 -8.14
CA ALA A 23 -19.22 -15.87 -9.12
C ALA A 23 -19.26 -14.34 -9.26
N LEU A 24 -19.15 -13.60 -8.15
CA LEU A 24 -19.03 -12.14 -8.17
C LEU A 24 -17.75 -11.69 -8.88
N TRP A 25 -16.60 -12.27 -8.50
CA TRP A 25 -15.33 -12.00 -9.15
C TRP A 25 -15.38 -12.32 -10.64
N PHE A 26 -15.98 -13.45 -11.01
CA PHE A 26 -16.10 -13.87 -12.39
C PHE A 26 -16.90 -12.87 -13.22
N ARG A 27 -18.08 -12.47 -12.73
CA ARG A 27 -18.93 -11.47 -13.40
C ARG A 27 -18.22 -10.13 -13.60
N TYR A 28 -17.40 -9.73 -12.64
CA TYR A 28 -16.66 -8.48 -12.69
C TYR A 28 -15.44 -8.54 -13.63
N SER A 29 -14.68 -9.63 -13.59
CA SER A 29 -13.35 -9.71 -14.23
C SER A 29 -13.33 -10.43 -15.58
N ALA A 30 -14.33 -11.26 -15.92
CA ALA A 30 -14.26 -12.15 -17.08
C ALA A 30 -14.06 -11.43 -18.43
N ALA A 31 -14.73 -10.29 -18.63
CA ALA A 31 -14.60 -9.50 -19.85
C ALA A 31 -13.56 -8.37 -19.72
N MET A 32 -12.93 -8.22 -18.56
CA MET A 32 -12.03 -7.11 -18.30
C MET A 32 -10.66 -7.40 -18.92
N PRO A 33 -10.10 -6.48 -19.74
CA PRO A 33 -8.74 -6.65 -20.21
C PRO A 33 -7.77 -6.65 -19.02
N GLU A 34 -6.74 -7.48 -19.09
CA GLU A 34 -5.84 -7.70 -17.97
C GLU A 34 -5.18 -6.41 -17.45
N LEU A 35 -4.81 -5.50 -18.37
CA LEU A 35 -4.26 -4.19 -18.03
C LEU A 35 -5.23 -3.34 -17.19
N TRP A 36 -6.53 -3.40 -17.47
CA TRP A 36 -7.52 -2.67 -16.67
C TRP A 36 -7.65 -3.30 -15.29
N LEU A 37 -7.68 -4.63 -15.20
CA LEU A 37 -7.77 -5.33 -13.93
C LEU A 37 -6.57 -5.03 -13.04
N THR A 38 -5.35 -5.08 -13.58
CA THR A 38 -4.13 -4.75 -12.86
C THR A 38 -4.03 -3.25 -12.52
N SER A 39 -4.61 -2.36 -13.32
CA SER A 39 -4.69 -0.91 -13.01
C SER A 39 -5.47 -0.59 -11.75
N HIS A 40 -6.29 -1.52 -11.23
CA HIS A 40 -6.95 -1.35 -9.94
C HIS A 40 -5.97 -1.16 -8.79
N ILE A 41 -4.70 -1.55 -8.91
CA ILE A 41 -3.69 -1.23 -7.90
C ILE A 41 -3.51 0.28 -7.72
N ALA A 42 -3.61 1.07 -8.78
CA ALA A 42 -3.55 2.52 -8.69
C ALA A 42 -4.81 3.08 -8.01
N LEU A 43 -5.97 2.48 -8.28
CA LEU A 43 -7.20 2.82 -7.56
C LEU A 43 -7.10 2.49 -6.07
N VAL A 44 -6.58 1.30 -5.71
CA VAL A 44 -6.31 0.91 -4.33
C VAL A 44 -5.41 1.94 -3.66
N TYR A 45 -4.31 2.34 -4.32
CA TYR A 45 -3.43 3.38 -3.81
C TYR A 45 -4.19 4.69 -3.54
N LEU A 46 -4.94 5.20 -4.52
CA LEU A 46 -5.68 6.47 -4.39
C LEU A 46 -6.75 6.41 -3.28
N VAL A 47 -7.50 5.32 -3.21
CA VAL A 47 -8.53 5.12 -2.17
C VAL A 47 -7.90 5.03 -0.80
N MET A 48 -6.87 4.19 -0.63
CA MET A 48 -6.21 4.01 0.65
C MET A 48 -5.49 5.29 1.10
N TYR A 49 -4.87 6.03 0.17
CA TYR A 49 -4.25 7.31 0.47
C TYR A 49 -5.26 8.36 0.96
N ALA A 50 -6.48 8.33 0.42
CA ALA A 50 -7.56 9.21 0.86
C ALA A 50 -8.20 8.77 2.19
N VAL A 51 -8.32 7.46 2.42
CA VAL A 51 -9.09 6.89 3.55
C VAL A 51 -8.24 6.62 4.79
N ALA A 52 -7.03 6.06 4.63
CA ALA A 52 -6.14 5.70 5.74
C ALA A 52 -5.89 6.83 6.77
N PRO A 53 -5.74 8.11 6.39
CA PRO A 53 -5.52 9.17 7.37
C PRO A 53 -6.80 9.64 8.08
N LEU A 54 -8.00 9.33 7.57
CA LEU A 54 -9.26 9.86 8.09
C LEU A 54 -9.49 9.55 9.57
N PRO A 55 -9.21 8.34 10.10
CA PRO A 55 -9.41 8.06 11.52
C PRO A 55 -8.61 8.99 12.44
N VAL A 56 -7.33 9.24 12.12
CA VAL A 56 -6.47 10.15 12.89
C VAL A 56 -6.93 11.59 12.72
N MET A 57 -7.29 12.01 11.51
CA MET A 57 -7.80 13.37 11.25
C MET A 57 -9.11 13.64 12.01
N VAL A 58 -10.05 12.70 11.98
CA VAL A 58 -11.34 12.79 12.70
C VAL A 58 -11.09 12.84 14.21
N LEU A 59 -10.21 11.98 14.73
CA LEU A 59 -9.87 11.99 16.16
C LEU A 59 -9.22 13.31 16.59
N GLN A 60 -8.31 13.86 15.79
CA GLN A 60 -7.67 15.15 16.06
C GLN A 60 -8.67 16.32 16.02
N GLN A 61 -9.69 16.26 15.18
CA GLN A 61 -10.72 17.30 15.08
C GLN A 61 -11.79 17.19 16.18
N LEU A 62 -12.29 15.99 16.45
CA LEU A 62 -13.41 15.78 17.37
C LEU A 62 -12.96 15.59 18.83
N ALA A 63 -11.76 15.07 19.06
CA ALA A 63 -11.22 14.78 20.39
C ALA A 63 -9.74 15.18 20.50
N PRO A 64 -9.38 16.46 20.30
CA PRO A 64 -7.99 16.91 20.27
C PRO A 64 -7.23 16.62 21.57
N ALA A 65 -7.89 16.75 22.73
CA ALA A 65 -7.28 16.43 24.02
C ALA A 65 -6.92 14.94 24.15
N TYR A 66 -7.73 14.04 23.58
CA TYR A 66 -7.41 12.61 23.53
C TYR A 66 -6.26 12.37 22.55
N ALA A 67 -6.35 12.90 21.32
CA ALA A 67 -5.29 12.76 20.32
C ALA A 67 -3.91 13.24 20.82
N LEU A 68 -3.88 14.35 21.58
CA LEU A 68 -2.64 14.90 22.15
C LEU A 68 -2.01 14.01 23.23
N ARG A 69 -2.81 13.27 24.01
CA ARG A 69 -2.27 12.33 25.03
C ARG A 69 -1.52 11.15 24.42
N HIS A 70 -1.89 10.79 23.21
CA HIS A 70 -1.31 9.68 22.46
C HIS A 70 -0.17 10.11 21.54
N LYS A 71 0.23 11.40 21.56
CA LYS A 71 1.35 11.89 20.75
C LYS A 71 2.70 11.51 21.35
N LEU A 72 3.60 11.05 20.47
CA LEU A 72 4.97 10.68 20.84
C LEU A 72 5.88 11.90 21.08
N GLN A 73 5.62 13.02 20.40
CA GLN A 73 6.41 14.25 20.48
C GLN A 73 5.60 15.39 21.12
N PRO A 74 5.60 15.51 22.46
CA PRO A 74 4.91 16.61 23.15
C PRO A 74 5.59 17.96 22.86
N GLY A 75 4.79 19.00 22.59
CA GLY A 75 5.27 20.39 22.45
C GLY A 75 5.51 20.90 21.02
N VAL A 76 5.36 20.06 19.99
CA VAL A 76 5.44 20.50 18.58
C VAL A 76 4.09 21.12 18.17
N PRO A 77 4.04 22.42 17.78
CA PRO A 77 2.81 23.06 17.31
C PRO A 77 2.20 22.26 16.17
N GLN A 78 0.91 21.95 16.27
CA GLN A 78 0.19 21.20 15.24
C GLN A 78 -0.65 22.18 14.42
N PRO A 79 -0.35 22.37 13.13
CA PRO A 79 -1.31 22.99 12.21
C PRO A 79 -2.56 22.11 12.13
N SER A 80 -3.66 22.65 11.58
CA SER A 80 -4.86 21.85 11.34
C SER A 80 -4.51 20.57 10.57
N PRO A 81 -4.99 19.38 11.01
CA PRO A 81 -4.77 18.12 10.29
C PRO A 81 -5.12 18.22 8.79
N VAL A 82 -6.14 19.02 8.47
CA VAL A 82 -6.58 19.28 7.10
C VAL A 82 -5.58 20.15 6.33
N SER A 83 -5.05 21.22 6.93
CA SER A 83 -4.06 22.06 6.25
C SER A 83 -2.75 21.31 6.03
N VAL A 84 -2.34 20.47 6.99
CA VAL A 84 -1.18 19.59 6.84
C VAL A 84 -1.39 18.65 5.65
N TYR A 85 -2.53 17.96 5.61
CA TYR A 85 -2.87 17.07 4.50
C TYR A 85 -2.81 17.75 3.13
N LEU A 86 -3.45 18.92 3.00
CA LEU A 86 -3.48 19.67 1.75
C LEU A 86 -2.08 20.16 1.32
N SER A 87 -1.23 20.54 2.26
CA SER A 87 0.17 20.92 1.97
C SER A 87 0.93 19.73 1.39
N TYR A 88 0.89 18.57 2.07
CA TYR A 88 1.57 17.37 1.61
C TYR A 88 1.09 16.92 0.24
N ILE A 89 -0.23 16.87 -0.01
CA ILE A 89 -0.75 16.57 -1.35
C ILE A 89 -0.26 17.57 -2.37
N SER A 90 -0.32 18.86 -2.06
CA SER A 90 0.09 19.88 -3.04
C SER A 90 1.56 19.76 -3.41
N GLU A 91 2.41 19.44 -2.44
CA GLU A 91 3.86 19.25 -2.59
C GLU A 91 4.21 17.92 -3.30
N SER A 92 3.49 16.82 -3.00
CA SER A 92 3.83 15.48 -3.51
C SER A 92 3.12 15.09 -4.81
N LYS A 93 1.98 15.70 -5.16
CA LYS A 93 1.11 15.28 -6.28
C LYS A 93 1.85 15.07 -7.60
N GLY A 94 2.79 15.95 -7.95
CA GLY A 94 3.52 15.86 -9.21
C GLY A 94 4.39 14.61 -9.28
N LEU A 95 5.13 14.34 -8.20
CA LEU A 95 5.94 13.14 -8.07
C LEU A 95 5.07 11.88 -7.99
N THR A 96 4.03 11.90 -7.16
CA THR A 96 3.09 10.78 -7.00
C THR A 96 2.45 10.40 -8.33
N LEU A 97 1.97 11.38 -9.12
CA LEU A 97 1.39 11.11 -10.44
C LEU A 97 2.42 10.59 -11.44
N SER A 98 3.66 11.09 -11.37
CA SER A 98 4.75 10.64 -12.27
C SER A 98 5.16 9.19 -12.01
N VAL A 99 5.08 8.73 -10.76
CA VAL A 99 5.35 7.33 -10.39
C VAL A 99 4.11 6.46 -10.61
N LEU A 100 2.94 6.91 -10.18
CA LEU A 100 1.68 6.15 -10.25
C LEU A 100 1.17 6.00 -11.69
N GLY A 101 1.40 6.97 -12.57
CA GLY A 101 0.97 6.95 -13.96
C GLY A 101 1.49 5.74 -14.76
N PRO A 102 2.81 5.49 -14.83
CA PRO A 102 3.36 4.32 -15.51
C PRO A 102 3.20 3.02 -14.70
N PHE A 103 2.88 3.11 -13.41
CA PHE A 103 2.87 1.97 -12.50
C PHE A 103 1.97 0.82 -12.95
N PRO A 104 0.71 1.01 -13.39
CA PRO A 104 -0.11 -0.09 -13.90
C PRO A 104 0.51 -0.90 -15.04
N LEU A 105 1.25 -0.24 -15.95
CA LEU A 105 1.90 -0.91 -17.07
C LEU A 105 3.06 -1.79 -16.57
N ILE A 106 3.92 -1.22 -15.72
CA ILE A 106 5.06 -1.91 -15.11
C ILE A 106 4.55 -3.09 -14.27
N TYR A 107 3.53 -2.85 -13.45
CA TYR A 107 2.87 -3.84 -12.60
C TYR A 107 2.28 -4.99 -13.41
N SER A 108 1.59 -4.68 -14.52
CA SER A 108 1.04 -5.70 -15.43
C SER A 108 2.12 -6.57 -16.04
N ALA A 109 3.24 -5.97 -16.46
CA ALA A 109 4.37 -6.71 -17.01
C ALA A 109 5.02 -7.61 -15.94
N ALA A 110 5.26 -7.06 -14.74
CA ALA A 110 5.82 -7.80 -13.61
C ALA A 110 4.91 -8.97 -13.18
N PHE A 111 3.59 -8.79 -13.18
CA PHE A 111 2.64 -9.82 -12.78
C PHE A 111 2.62 -11.02 -13.72
N LYS A 112 2.76 -10.78 -15.02
CA LYS A 112 2.94 -11.86 -16.01
C LYS A 112 4.23 -12.61 -15.78
N LEU A 113 5.31 -11.90 -15.46
CA LEU A 113 6.62 -12.49 -15.19
C LEU A 113 6.61 -13.34 -13.92
N PHE A 114 5.97 -12.84 -12.85
CA PHE A 114 5.92 -13.53 -11.55
C PHE A 114 4.89 -14.65 -11.51
N GLY A 115 3.92 -14.69 -12.43
CA GLY A 115 2.86 -15.70 -12.43
C GLY A 115 1.70 -15.38 -11.48
N VAL A 116 1.41 -14.09 -11.28
CA VAL A 116 0.28 -13.65 -10.47
C VAL A 116 -1.03 -14.07 -11.12
N ARG A 117 -1.91 -14.67 -10.31
CA ARG A 117 -3.20 -15.19 -10.78
C ARG A 117 -4.26 -14.09 -10.74
N THR A 118 -5.03 -13.94 -11.80
CA THR A 118 -6.19 -13.02 -11.86
C THR A 118 -7.52 -13.74 -12.01
N GLY A 119 -7.48 -15.05 -12.27
CA GLY A 119 -8.64 -15.90 -12.47
C GLY A 119 -8.91 -16.83 -11.29
N LEU A 120 -9.90 -17.69 -11.50
CA LEU A 120 -10.33 -18.67 -10.51
C LEU A 120 -9.32 -19.82 -10.33
N PRO A 121 -9.31 -20.50 -9.16
CA PRO A 121 -10.09 -20.19 -7.96
C PRO A 121 -9.57 -18.95 -7.22
N LEU A 122 -10.46 -18.28 -6.51
CA LEU A 122 -10.05 -17.24 -5.54
C LEU A 122 -9.18 -17.86 -4.45
N PRO A 123 -8.23 -17.09 -3.87
CA PRO A 123 -7.38 -17.61 -2.81
C PRO A 123 -8.22 -17.93 -1.57
N SER A 124 -7.89 -19.02 -0.90
CA SER A 124 -8.49 -19.30 0.42
C SER A 124 -8.01 -18.27 1.46
N VAL A 125 -8.75 -18.11 2.55
CA VAL A 125 -8.32 -17.25 3.67
C VAL A 125 -6.93 -17.66 4.18
N TRP A 126 -6.67 -18.97 4.27
CA TRP A 126 -5.38 -19.51 4.70
C TRP A 126 -4.26 -19.17 3.71
N GLU A 127 -4.51 -19.34 2.41
CA GLU A 127 -3.55 -18.97 1.36
C GLU A 127 -3.23 -17.47 1.41
N THR A 128 -4.24 -16.61 1.52
CA THR A 128 -4.05 -15.16 1.67
C THR A 128 -3.25 -14.84 2.93
N ALA A 129 -3.57 -15.45 4.07
CA ALA A 129 -2.85 -15.22 5.33
C ALA A 129 -1.36 -15.62 5.22
N MET A 130 -1.05 -16.77 4.64
CA MET A 130 0.34 -17.22 4.47
C MET A 130 1.13 -16.31 3.52
N HIS A 131 0.52 -15.87 2.42
CA HIS A 131 1.13 -14.86 1.55
C HIS A 131 1.43 -13.57 2.30
N LEU A 132 0.48 -13.04 3.07
CA LEU A 132 0.69 -11.82 3.86
C LEU A 132 1.82 -11.97 4.88
N VAL A 133 1.92 -13.13 5.55
CA VAL A 133 3.03 -13.40 6.47
C VAL A 133 4.37 -13.36 5.73
N VAL A 134 4.49 -14.09 4.62
CA VAL A 134 5.74 -14.11 3.83
C VAL A 134 6.08 -12.72 3.30
N TYR A 135 5.10 -12.00 2.76
CA TYR A 135 5.32 -10.66 2.22
C TYR A 135 5.77 -9.69 3.30
N SER A 136 5.16 -9.75 4.48
CA SER A 136 5.53 -8.92 5.63
C SER A 136 6.97 -9.20 6.07
N LEU A 137 7.37 -10.47 6.19
CA LEU A 137 8.73 -10.83 6.59
C LEU A 137 9.79 -10.39 5.58
N VAL A 138 9.52 -10.61 4.29
CA VAL A 138 10.45 -10.23 3.20
C VAL A 138 10.57 -8.72 3.11
N GLU A 139 9.44 -8.02 3.14
CA GLU A 139 9.40 -6.56 3.02
C GLU A 139 10.05 -5.90 4.23
N ASP A 140 9.75 -6.34 5.45
CA ASP A 140 10.35 -5.79 6.67
C ASP A 140 11.87 -5.94 6.67
N TYR A 141 12.35 -7.14 6.31
CA TYR A 141 13.79 -7.40 6.20
C TYR A 141 14.46 -6.48 5.16
N LEU A 142 13.92 -6.41 3.94
CA LEU A 142 14.50 -5.62 2.86
C LEU A 142 14.42 -4.12 3.14
N SER A 143 13.27 -3.65 3.63
CA SER A 143 13.04 -2.25 3.98
C SER A 143 13.94 -1.82 5.14
N TYR A 144 14.19 -2.68 6.14
CA TYR A 144 15.17 -2.40 7.20
C TYR A 144 16.58 -2.15 6.64
N TRP A 145 17.08 -3.07 5.80
CA TRP A 145 18.43 -2.95 5.26
C TRP A 145 18.56 -1.80 4.26
N LEU A 146 17.53 -1.57 3.44
CA LEU A 146 17.45 -0.41 2.56
C LEU A 146 17.49 0.89 3.37
N HIS A 147 16.64 1.02 4.38
CA HIS A 147 16.59 2.21 5.22
C HIS A 147 17.93 2.45 5.93
N ARG A 148 18.56 1.40 6.45
CA ARG A 148 19.91 1.48 7.04
C ARG A 148 20.96 1.95 6.04
N PHE A 149 20.90 1.45 4.81
CA PHE A 149 21.78 1.90 3.72
C PHE A 149 21.54 3.37 3.36
N LEU A 150 20.27 3.79 3.29
CA LEU A 150 19.87 5.18 3.03
C LEU A 150 20.32 6.13 4.14
N HIS A 151 20.62 5.64 5.34
CA HIS A 151 21.23 6.41 6.43
C HIS A 151 22.76 6.42 6.43
N THR A 152 23.42 5.81 5.45
CA THR A 152 24.84 6.07 5.23
C THR A 152 25.04 7.51 4.73
N LYS A 153 26.25 8.06 4.89
CA LYS A 153 26.56 9.44 4.45
C LYS A 153 26.10 9.71 3.01
N TRP A 154 26.48 8.82 2.08
CA TRP A 154 26.11 8.96 0.67
C TRP A 154 24.61 8.79 0.42
N GLY A 155 23.99 7.75 0.98
CA GLY A 155 22.56 7.48 0.79
C GLY A 155 21.69 8.62 1.31
N TYR A 156 22.07 9.17 2.46
CA TYR A 156 21.35 10.27 3.09
C TYR A 156 21.46 11.53 2.24
N GLU A 157 22.68 11.96 1.93
CA GLU A 157 22.91 13.19 1.16
C GLU A 157 22.28 13.14 -0.24
N LYS A 158 22.22 11.97 -0.89
CA LYS A 158 21.78 11.84 -2.29
C LYS A 158 20.33 11.42 -2.48
N ILE A 159 19.73 10.70 -1.53
CA ILE A 159 18.43 10.04 -1.74
C ILE A 159 17.44 10.40 -0.63
N HIS A 160 17.86 10.29 0.63
CA HIS A 160 16.96 10.25 1.79
C HIS A 160 16.87 11.57 2.58
N SER A 161 17.72 12.55 2.27
CA SER A 161 17.73 13.86 2.95
C SER A 161 16.41 14.60 2.83
N ALA A 162 15.76 14.58 1.67
CA ALA A 162 14.46 15.22 1.48
C ALA A 162 13.37 14.56 2.35
N HIS A 163 13.40 13.23 2.51
CA HIS A 163 12.45 12.53 3.36
C HIS A 163 12.53 13.00 4.83
N HIS A 164 13.73 13.32 5.32
CA HIS A 164 13.96 13.82 6.67
C HIS A 164 13.83 15.35 6.82
N GLU A 165 13.47 16.09 5.76
CA GLU A 165 13.28 17.54 5.83
C GLU A 165 12.10 17.92 6.75
N LYS A 166 11.05 17.08 6.75
CA LYS A 166 9.86 17.29 7.58
C LYS A 166 10.01 16.53 8.89
N THR A 167 10.43 17.24 9.94
CA THR A 167 10.68 16.66 11.27
C THR A 167 9.42 16.49 12.11
N ALA A 168 8.35 17.21 11.79
CA ALA A 168 7.08 17.10 12.50
C ALA A 168 6.33 15.83 12.05
N PRO A 169 6.00 14.91 12.98
CA PRO A 169 5.38 13.64 12.64
C PRO A 169 3.96 13.85 12.14
N SER A 170 3.74 13.40 10.92
CA SER A 170 2.47 13.43 10.19
C SER A 170 2.35 12.12 9.45
N GLY A 171 1.16 11.49 9.43
CA GLY A 171 0.96 10.26 8.65
C GLY A 171 1.26 10.48 7.16
N PHE A 172 1.21 11.74 6.72
CA PHE A 172 1.55 12.18 5.37
C PHE A 172 3.04 12.41 5.13
N ALA A 173 3.86 12.51 6.19
CA ALA A 173 5.31 12.66 6.06
C ALA A 173 5.94 11.45 5.36
N GLY A 174 5.38 10.24 5.56
CA GLY A 174 5.81 9.02 4.86
C GLY A 174 5.68 9.11 3.34
N SER A 175 4.86 10.03 2.83
CA SER A 175 4.63 10.25 1.40
C SER A 175 5.48 11.37 0.82
N TYR A 176 6.21 12.10 1.68
CA TYR A 176 7.17 13.11 1.28
C TYR A 176 8.53 12.45 1.14
N ALA A 177 8.91 12.16 -0.09
CA ALA A 177 10.16 11.49 -0.40
C ALA A 177 10.64 11.96 -1.78
N THR A 178 11.91 11.68 -2.11
CA THR A 178 12.36 11.82 -3.50
C THR A 178 11.77 10.70 -4.36
N GLY A 179 11.72 10.89 -5.69
CA GLY A 179 11.24 9.84 -6.59
C GLY A 179 12.08 8.56 -6.51
N THR A 180 13.38 8.70 -6.26
CA THR A 180 14.28 7.57 -6.05
C THR A 180 13.94 6.82 -4.77
N ASP A 181 13.70 7.54 -3.67
CA ASP A 181 13.34 6.94 -2.39
C ASP A 181 12.03 6.14 -2.50
N LEU A 182 10.99 6.75 -3.09
CA LEU A 182 9.72 6.08 -3.36
C LEU A 182 9.90 4.84 -4.27
N THR A 183 10.77 4.93 -5.29
CA THR A 183 11.03 3.80 -6.19
C THR A 183 11.71 2.64 -5.46
N LEU A 184 12.69 2.91 -4.59
CA LEU A 184 13.40 1.88 -3.85
C LEU A 184 12.48 1.14 -2.88
N TYR A 185 11.64 1.84 -2.13
CA TYR A 185 10.64 1.19 -1.27
C TYR A 185 9.55 0.48 -2.08
N THR A 186 9.16 1.02 -3.23
CA THR A 186 8.22 0.31 -4.12
C THR A 186 8.81 -1.03 -4.57
N ILE A 187 10.12 -1.09 -4.87
CA ILE A 187 10.79 -2.33 -5.24
C ILE A 187 10.74 -3.37 -4.10
N THR A 188 10.98 -2.98 -2.84
CA THR A 188 10.93 -3.92 -1.70
C THR A 188 9.55 -4.54 -1.54
N LEU A 189 8.47 -3.78 -1.77
CA LEU A 189 7.09 -4.28 -1.73
C LEU A 189 6.81 -5.43 -2.72
N PHE A 190 7.55 -5.51 -3.83
CA PHE A 190 7.37 -6.51 -4.87
C PHE A 190 8.17 -7.80 -4.68
N PHE A 191 9.19 -7.80 -3.82
CA PHE A 191 10.03 -8.98 -3.64
C PHE A 191 9.25 -10.18 -3.09
N GLY A 192 8.42 -9.97 -2.06
CA GLY A 192 7.57 -11.03 -1.51
C GLY A 192 6.69 -11.68 -2.59
N PRO A 193 5.88 -10.90 -3.32
CA PRO A 193 5.07 -11.42 -4.40
C PRO A 193 5.84 -11.98 -5.61
N ALA A 194 7.09 -11.59 -5.82
CA ALA A 194 7.95 -12.19 -6.85
C ALA A 194 8.46 -13.57 -6.43
N ILE A 195 8.70 -13.79 -5.13
CA ILE A 195 9.16 -15.07 -4.58
C ILE A 195 7.99 -16.06 -4.46
N VAL A 196 6.84 -15.60 -3.96
CA VAL A 196 5.64 -16.41 -3.78
C VAL A 196 4.46 -15.73 -4.48
N PRO A 197 4.26 -15.96 -5.79
CA PRO A 197 3.18 -15.30 -6.54
C PRO A 197 1.81 -15.76 -6.06
N SER A 198 0.90 -14.79 -5.89
CA SER A 198 -0.43 -15.03 -5.34
C SER A 198 -1.56 -14.61 -6.30
N HIS A 199 -2.79 -14.53 -5.81
CA HIS A 199 -3.89 -13.94 -6.56
C HIS A 199 -3.88 -12.41 -6.46
N VAL A 200 -4.32 -11.70 -7.51
CA VAL A 200 -4.32 -10.22 -7.58
C VAL A 200 -5.07 -9.57 -6.41
N THR A 201 -6.13 -10.21 -5.89
CA THR A 201 -6.86 -9.73 -4.71
C THR A 201 -6.01 -9.74 -3.44
N THR A 202 -5.11 -10.73 -3.29
CA THR A 202 -4.14 -10.77 -2.18
C THR A 202 -3.14 -9.62 -2.30
N HIS A 203 -2.75 -9.23 -3.52
CA HIS A 203 -1.89 -8.06 -3.71
C HIS A 203 -2.63 -6.77 -3.38
N TRP A 204 -3.89 -6.61 -3.78
CA TRP A 204 -4.67 -5.42 -3.41
C TRP A 204 -4.78 -5.27 -1.88
N LEU A 205 -5.01 -6.38 -1.18
CA LEU A 205 -5.01 -6.40 0.29
C LEU A 205 -3.62 -6.07 0.87
N TRP A 206 -2.57 -6.70 0.35
CA TRP A 206 -1.18 -6.44 0.75
C TRP A 206 -0.81 -4.96 0.62
N PHE A 207 -1.06 -4.36 -0.54
CA PHE A 207 -0.80 -2.94 -0.77
C PHE A 207 -1.63 -2.04 0.14
N SER A 208 -2.87 -2.42 0.43
CA SER A 208 -3.72 -1.68 1.37
C SER A 208 -3.12 -1.69 2.78
N ILE A 209 -2.66 -2.85 3.25
CA ILE A 209 -1.98 -3.00 4.55
C ILE A 209 -0.72 -2.13 4.60
N ARG A 210 0.12 -2.20 3.57
CA ARG A 210 1.37 -1.43 3.52
C ARG A 210 1.16 0.08 3.48
N ILE A 211 0.12 0.55 2.81
CA ILE A 211 -0.23 1.97 2.86
C ILE A 211 -0.65 2.36 4.28
N MET A 212 -1.50 1.55 4.94
CA MET A 212 -1.91 1.83 6.33
C MET A 212 -0.71 1.83 7.29
N GLU A 213 0.19 0.86 7.19
CA GLU A 213 1.40 0.79 8.02
C GLU A 213 2.34 1.97 7.78
N ALA A 214 2.49 2.40 6.52
CA ALA A 214 3.25 3.62 6.20
C ALA A 214 2.60 4.86 6.85
N PHE A 215 1.28 4.98 6.83
CA PHE A 215 0.59 6.07 7.55
C PHE A 215 0.82 5.99 9.07
N ASP A 216 0.66 4.81 9.66
CA ASP A 216 0.81 4.58 11.09
C ASP A 216 2.23 4.93 11.58
N ALA A 217 3.26 4.44 10.89
CA ALA A 217 4.66 4.67 11.23
C ALA A 217 5.05 6.16 11.27
N HIS A 218 4.35 7.01 10.53
CA HIS A 218 4.66 8.44 10.45
C HIS A 218 3.67 9.34 11.22
N CYS A 219 2.52 8.83 11.64
CA CYS A 219 1.47 9.65 12.27
C CYS A 219 1.87 10.22 13.65
N GLY A 220 2.91 9.64 14.26
CA GLY A 220 3.44 10.06 15.57
C GLY A 220 2.46 9.90 16.71
N ALA A 221 1.43 9.06 16.52
CA ALA A 221 0.49 8.65 17.56
C ALA A 221 0.80 7.20 17.97
N THR A 222 0.61 6.88 19.24
CA THR A 222 0.69 5.51 19.75
C THR A 222 -0.64 5.11 20.36
N CYS A 223 -1.07 3.86 20.16
CA CYS A 223 -2.26 3.32 20.83
C CYS A 223 -2.04 3.13 22.35
N THR A 224 -0.79 3.14 22.83
CA THR A 224 -0.47 3.05 24.26
C THR A 224 -0.43 4.44 24.89
N THR A 225 -1.26 4.68 25.91
CA THR A 225 -1.15 5.89 26.72
C THR A 225 0.20 5.91 27.42
N ARG A 226 0.93 7.04 27.35
CA ARG A 226 1.96 7.31 28.35
C ARG A 226 1.24 7.62 29.66
N GLU A 227 1.30 6.68 30.61
CA GLU A 227 1.01 7.03 32.01
C GLU A 227 2.02 8.10 32.41
N ALA A 228 1.50 9.25 32.86
CA ALA A 228 2.26 10.42 33.25
C ALA A 228 2.77 10.29 34.69
#